data_AF-A0A2V7RVJ6-F1
#
_entry.id   AF-A0A2V7RVJ6-F1
#
_cell.length_a   1.000
_cell.length_b   1.000
_cell.length_c   1.000
_cell.angle_alpha   90.00
_cell.angle_beta   90.00
_cell.angle_gamma   90.00
#
_symmetry.space_group_name_H-M   'P 1'
#
loop_
_entity.id
_entity.type
_entity.pdbx_description
1 polymer ?
#
loop_
_entity_poly.entity_id
_entity_poly.type
_entity_poly.pdbx_seq_one_letter_code
_entity_poly.pdbx_strand_id
1 'polypeptide(L)' 'MRLRSLLTLILLAAGPQLVRAQSHDDSLGIRNAALDYIAGWYSADGDRMAEALHPELAKRIMYSDTLGNAWIGNMGGTEL' A
#
# COMPACT_ATOMS: atom_id res chain seq x y z
N MET A 1 42.37 -13.54 19.21
CA MET A 1 41.52 -12.34 18.99
C MET A 1 41.10 -12.19 17.53
N ARG A 2 42.00 -12.31 16.55
CA ARG A 2 41.68 -12.14 15.12
C ARG A 2 40.57 -13.06 14.57
N LEU A 3 40.55 -14.34 14.94
CA LEU A 3 39.55 -15.29 14.46
C LEU A 3 38.12 -15.01 14.97
N ARG A 4 37.99 -14.61 16.24
CA ARG A 4 36.68 -14.22 16.82
C ARG A 4 36.17 -12.94 16.18
N SER A 5 37.03 -11.94 15.99
CA SER A 5 36.68 -10.70 15.30
C SER A 5 36.26 -10.92 13.84
N LEU A 6 36.91 -11.85 13.14
CA LEU A 6 36.54 -12.27 11.78
C LEU A 6 35.17 -12.96 11.74
N LEU A 7 34.90 -13.88 12.67
CA LEU A 7 33.60 -14.55 12.80
C LEU A 7 32.47 -13.55 13.09
N THR A 8 32.71 -12.57 13.97
CA THR A 8 31.75 -11.50 14.25
C THR A 8 31.47 -10.63 13.01
N LEU A 9 32.50 -10.30 12.23
CA LEU A 9 32.33 -9.51 10.99
C LEU A 9 31.51 -10.26 9.94
N ILE A 10 31.75 -11.57 9.80
CA ILE A 10 31.02 -12.44 8.85
C ILE A 10 29.54 -12.57 9.26
N LEU A 11 29.26 -12.77 10.55
CA LEU A 11 27.89 -12.85 11.08
C LEU A 11 27.12 -11.53 10.89
N LEU A 12 27.79 -10.39 11.06
CA LEU A 12 27.17 -9.07 10.88
C LEU A 12 26.89 -8.76 9.39
N ALA A 13 27.72 -9.23 8.48
CA ALA A 13 27.55 -9.03 7.04
C ALA A 13 26.48 -9.95 6.42
N ALA A 14 26.28 -11.17 6.94
CA ALA A 14 25.32 -12.13 6.40
C ALA A 14 23.88 -11.96 6.94
N GLY A 15 23.70 -11.34 8.11
CA GLY A 15 22.40 -11.19 8.78
C GLY A 15 21.32 -10.39 8.04
N PRO A 16 21.61 -9.23 7.40
CA PRO A 16 20.55 -8.37 6.88
C PRO A 16 19.98 -8.81 5.52
N GLN A 17 20.59 -9.75 4.81
CA GLN A 17 20.13 -10.15 3.48
C GLN A 17 18.90 -11.08 3.51
N LEU A 18 18.64 -11.73 4.65
CA LEU A 18 17.59 -12.73 4.84
C LEU A 18 16.26 -12.15 5.34
N VAL A 19 16.25 -10.93 5.86
CA VAL A 19 15.03 -10.27 6.35
C VAL A 19 14.55 -9.31 5.28
N ARG A 20 13.61 -9.76 4.45
CA ARG A 20 12.86 -8.88 3.55
C ARG A 20 11.64 -8.38 4.30
N ALA A 21 11.37 -7.07 4.21
CA ALA A 21 10.18 -6.46 4.80
C ALA A 21 8.88 -6.98 4.17
N GLN A 22 8.97 -7.49 2.94
CA GLN A 22 7.86 -8.07 2.17
C GLN A 22 8.32 -9.38 1.55
N SER A 23 7.47 -10.40 1.62
CA SER A 23 7.61 -11.61 0.84
C SER A 23 7.28 -11.33 -0.64
N HIS A 24 7.57 -12.33 -1.48
CA HIS A 24 7.11 -12.31 -2.87
C HIS A 24 5.57 -12.22 -2.95
N ASP A 25 4.87 -12.96 -2.10
CA ASP A 25 3.41 -13.04 -2.11
C ASP A 25 2.78 -11.74 -1.63
N ASP A 26 3.38 -11.06 -0.65
CA ASP A 26 2.96 -9.72 -0.24
C ASP A 26 3.06 -8.73 -1.41
N SER A 27 4.17 -8.80 -2.16
CA SER A 27 4.43 -7.91 -3.31
C SER A 27 3.43 -8.17 -4.45
N LEU A 28 3.10 -9.44 -4.69
CA LEU A 28 2.09 -9.84 -5.66
C LEU A 28 0.68 -9.43 -5.22
N GLY A 29 0.34 -9.60 -3.94
CA GLY A 29 -0.94 -9.18 -3.36
C GLY A 29 -1.18 -7.68 -3.50
N ILE A 30 -0.19 -6.85 -3.16
CA ILE A 30 -0.29 -5.38 -3.31
C ILE A 30 -0.50 -4.99 -4.77
N ARG A 31 0.25 -5.62 -5.69
CA ARG A 31 0.10 -5.35 -7.11
C ARG A 31 -1.30 -5.69 -7.61
N ASN A 32 -1.83 -6.84 -7.20
CA ASN A 32 -3.16 -7.27 -7.61
C ASN A 32 -4.24 -6.32 -7.06
N ALA A 33 -4.19 -5.97 -5.77
CA ALA A 33 -5.13 -5.00 -5.18
C ALA A 33 -5.11 -3.65 -5.93
N ALA A 34 -3.93 -3.14 -6.29
CA ALA A 34 -3.83 -1.91 -7.07
C ALA A 34 -4.45 -2.03 -8.48
N LEU A 35 -4.22 -3.17 -9.15
CA LEU A 35 -4.79 -3.44 -10.47
C LEU A 35 -6.30 -3.61 -10.42
N ASP A 36 -6.83 -4.29 -9.39
CA ASP A 36 -8.27 -4.49 -9.22
C ASP A 36 -9.00 -3.19 -8.94
N TYR A 37 -8.45 -2.33 -8.07
CA TYR A 37 -9.00 -0.99 -7.85
C TYR A 37 -9.04 -0.16 -9.16
N ILE A 38 -7.94 -0.14 -9.91
CA ILE A 38 -7.85 0.65 -11.16
C ILE A 38 -8.79 0.08 -12.24
N ALA A 39 -8.82 -1.24 -12.42
CA ALA A 39 -9.68 -1.87 -13.40
C ALA A 39 -11.16 -1.69 -13.04
N GLY A 40 -11.54 -1.85 -11.77
CA GLY A 40 -12.89 -1.57 -11.27
C GLY A 40 -13.30 -0.13 -11.55
N TRP A 41 -12.43 0.85 -11.26
CA TRP A 41 -12.69 2.26 -11.55
C TRP A 41 -12.97 2.53 -13.03
N TYR A 42 -12.12 2.04 -13.94
CA TYR A 42 -12.30 2.28 -15.38
C TYR A 42 -13.49 1.54 -15.99
N SER A 43 -13.92 0.44 -15.37
CA SER A 43 -15.08 -0.34 -15.80
C SER A 43 -16.39 0.04 -15.09
N ALA A 44 -16.34 0.99 -14.15
CA ALA A 44 -17.47 1.35 -13.28
C ALA A 44 -18.03 0.15 -12.47
N ASP A 45 -17.14 -0.74 -12.03
CA ASP A 45 -17.45 -1.90 -11.20
C ASP A 45 -17.09 -1.61 -9.72
N GLY A 46 -18.10 -1.16 -8.96
CA GLY A 46 -17.96 -0.78 -7.56
C GLY A 46 -17.67 -1.96 -6.63
N ASP A 47 -18.21 -3.15 -6.92
CA ASP A 47 -17.99 -4.35 -6.11
C ASP A 47 -16.51 -4.77 -6.19
N ARG A 48 -15.95 -4.78 -7.41
CA ARG A 48 -14.51 -5.04 -7.60
C ARG A 48 -13.63 -4.00 -6.91
N MET A 49 -14.04 -2.73 -6.91
CA MET A 49 -13.31 -1.69 -6.18
C MET A 49 -13.37 -1.94 -4.67
N ALA A 50 -14.52 -2.33 -4.13
CA ALA A 50 -14.71 -2.59 -2.70
C ALA A 50 -13.86 -3.77 -2.21
N GLU A 51 -13.73 -4.85 -3.00
CA GLU A 51 -12.85 -5.99 -2.67
C GLU A 51 -11.37 -5.60 -2.58
N ALA A 52 -10.93 -4.61 -3.38
CA ALA A 52 -9.56 -4.13 -3.40
C ALA A 52 -9.23 -3.13 -2.27
N LEU A 53 -10.22 -2.70 -1.49
CA LEU A 53 -10.09 -1.63 -0.51
C LEU A 53 -10.38 -2.12 0.92
N HIS A 54 -9.67 -1.54 1.88
CA HIS A 54 -10.01 -1.75 3.28
C HIS A 54 -11.35 -1.06 3.60
N PRO A 55 -12.26 -1.68 4.39
CA PRO A 55 -13.55 -1.07 4.75
C PRO A 55 -13.40 0.33 5.36
N GLU A 56 -12.37 0.52 6.19
CA GLU A 56 -12.01 1.80 6.82
C GLU A 56 -11.07 2.69 5.96
N LEU A 57 -11.05 2.54 4.63
CA LEU A 57 -10.27 3.42 3.77
C LEU A 57 -10.66 4.89 4.01
N ALA A 58 -9.69 5.75 4.26
CA ALA A 58 -9.91 7.18 4.47
C ALA A 58 -9.46 8.01 3.27
N LYS A 59 -10.23 8.00 2.17
CA LYS A 59 -9.98 8.91 1.04
C LYS A 59 -10.66 10.26 1.31
N ARG A 60 -9.90 11.33 1.09
CA ARG A 60 -10.31 12.72 1.33
C ARG A 60 -10.15 13.51 0.05
N ILE A 61 -11.20 14.17 -0.38
CA ILE A 61 -11.21 14.95 -1.62
C ILE A 61 -11.35 16.41 -1.23
N MET A 62 -10.44 17.25 -1.73
CA MET A 62 -10.61 18.70 -1.65
C MET A 62 -11.53 19.12 -2.81
N TYR A 63 -12.69 19.65 -2.46
CA TYR A 63 -13.58 20.30 -3.40
C TYR A 63 -13.37 21.80 -3.33
N SER A 64 -13.57 22.47 -4.46
CA SER A 64 -13.56 23.92 -4.56
C SER A 64 -14.68 24.37 -5.49
N ASP A 65 -15.35 25.46 -5.14
CA ASP A 65 -16.33 26.09 -6.01
C ASP A 65 -15.73 27.25 -6.83
N THR A 66 -16.53 27.82 -7.72
CA THR A 66 -16.13 28.95 -8.58
C THR A 66 -16.02 30.28 -7.83
N LEU A 67 -16.53 30.35 -6.59
CA LEU A 67 -16.46 31.53 -5.72
C LEU A 67 -15.20 31.53 -4.84
N GLY A 68 -14.42 30.45 -4.88
CA GLY A 68 -13.18 30.29 -4.13
C GLY A 68 -13.35 29.64 -2.75
N ASN A 69 -14.54 29.11 -2.43
CA ASN A 69 -14.72 28.32 -1.23
C ASN A 69 -14.13 26.93 -1.44
N ALA A 70 -13.56 26.34 -0.39
CA ALA A 70 -13.01 24.98 -0.41
C ALA A 70 -13.45 24.18 0.81
N TRP A 71 -13.67 22.88 0.62
CA TRP A 71 -14.02 21.96 1.70
C TRP A 71 -13.46 20.56 1.43
N ILE A 72 -13.28 19.79 2.51
CA ILE A 72 -12.86 18.39 2.42
C ILE A 72 -14.11 17.52 2.48
N GLY A 73 -14.31 16.68 1.46
CA GLY A 73 -15.24 15.56 1.52
C GLY A 73 -14.51 14.28 1.91
N ASN A 74 -15.16 13.45 2.72
CA ASN A 74 -14.74 12.07 2.95
C ASN A 74 -15.34 11.20 1.82
N MET A 75 -14.58 10.20 1.37
CA MET A 75 -15.01 9.21 0.38
C MET A 75 -14.39 7.86 0.76
N GLY A 76 -14.95 7.21 1.77
CA GLY A 76 -14.48 5.91 2.27
C GLY A 76 -14.94 4.72 1.42
N GLY A 77 -14.60 3.49 1.85
CA GLY A 77 -15.04 2.26 1.17
C GLY A 77 -16.57 2.07 1.14
N THR A 78 -17.30 2.73 2.04
CA THR A 78 -18.78 2.75 2.09
C THR A 78 -19.41 3.77 1.15
N GLU A 79 -18.60 4.57 0.45
CA GLU A 79 -19.02 5.70 -0.39
C GLU A 79 -18.50 5.55 -1.84
N LEU A 80 -18.23 4.31 -2.26
CA LEU A 80 -17.78 3.92 -3.60
C LEU A 80 -18.92 3.91 -4.63
#